data_AF-A0A3D1XLV8-F1
#
_entry.id   AF-A0A3D1XLV8-F1
#
_cell.length_a   1.000
_cell.length_b   1.000
_cell.length_c   1.000
_cell.angle_alpha   90.00
_cell.angle_beta   90.00
_cell.angle_gamma   90.00
#
_symmetry.space_group_name_H-M   'P 1'
#
loop_
_entity.id
_entity.type
_entity.pdbx_description
1 polymer ?
#
loop_
_entity_poly.entity_id
_entity_poly.type
_entity_poly.pdbx_seq_one_letter_code
_entity_poly.pdbx_strand_id
1 'polypeptide(L)'
;MLAHFIDSRSFQCGYFQDRQSLFEEYLLEDVSETEFEYLLAHGMRHFGDYFFRPRCQNCYLCIPIRVRINEFKMTRNQKRALTSCKDIKMKIGDPVYTEEKFRLYLTHKERFNSLQDDV
;
A
#
# COMPACT_ATOMS: atom_id res chain seq x y z
N MET A 1 -19.62 -8.72 5.50
CA MET A 1 -18.79 -7.59 5.96
C MET A 1 -19.31 -7.00 7.27
N LEU A 2 -18.53 -7.15 8.34
CA LEU A 2 -18.64 -6.30 9.53
C LEU A 2 -17.71 -5.10 9.32
N ALA A 3 -18.17 -3.89 9.66
CA ALA A 3 -17.40 -2.67 9.44
C ALA A 3 -17.31 -1.81 10.69
N HIS A 4 -16.08 -1.59 11.16
CA HIS A 4 -15.79 -0.65 12.24
C HIS A 4 -15.12 0.58 11.67
N PHE A 5 -15.77 1.73 11.81
CA PHE A 5 -15.23 3.01 11.37
C PHE A 5 -14.22 3.56 12.37
N ILE A 6 -13.13 4.13 11.86
CA ILE A 6 -12.08 4.76 12.67
C ILE A 6 -12.06 6.25 12.38
N ASP A 7 -12.23 7.06 13.42
CA ASP A 7 -12.14 8.52 13.33
C ASP A 7 -10.70 8.94 13.02
N SER A 8 -10.48 9.42 11.79
CA SER A 8 -9.19 9.91 11.35
C SER A 8 -9.03 11.40 11.66
N ARG A 9 -7.90 11.80 12.25
CA ARG A 9 -7.55 13.21 12.45
C ARG A 9 -6.86 13.75 11.20
N SER A 10 -7.08 15.03 10.89
CA SER A 10 -6.35 15.69 9.79
C SER A 10 -4.87 15.81 10.11
N PHE A 11 -4.01 15.56 9.12
CA PHE A 11 -2.55 15.68 9.21
C PHE A 11 -1.98 16.36 7.96
N GLN A 12 -0.68 16.66 7.96
CA GLN A 12 -0.02 17.29 6.82
C GLN A 12 -0.01 16.36 5.59
N CYS A 13 -0.45 16.86 4.42
CA CYS A 13 -0.39 16.06 3.19
C CYS A 13 1.07 15.74 2.81
N GLY A 14 1.37 14.47 2.56
CA GLY A 14 2.72 14.04 2.18
C GLY A 14 3.19 14.48 0.78
N TYR A 15 2.26 14.93 -0.08
CA TYR A 15 2.58 15.41 -1.44
C TYR A 15 2.58 16.94 -1.56
N PHE A 16 1.83 17.64 -0.71
CA PHE A 16 1.62 19.08 -0.80
C PHE A 16 1.79 19.73 0.56
N GLN A 17 2.70 20.70 0.66
CA GLN A 17 3.03 21.36 1.93
C GLN A 17 1.93 22.33 2.40
N ASP A 18 1.09 22.81 1.50
CA ASP A 18 0.00 23.77 1.76
C ASP A 18 -1.36 23.09 2.02
N ARG A 19 -1.39 21.75 2.14
CA ARG A 19 -2.64 21.00 2.26
C ARG A 19 -2.65 20.04 3.44
N GLN A 20 -3.83 19.86 4.02
CA GLN A 20 -4.09 18.78 4.94
C GLN A 20 -4.65 17.55 4.23
N SER A 21 -4.35 16.39 4.81
CA SER A 21 -4.87 15.09 4.43
C SER A 21 -5.66 14.50 5.58
N LEU A 22 -6.62 13.64 5.23
CA LEU A 22 -7.42 12.87 6.15
C LEU A 22 -7.56 11.47 5.56
N PHE A 23 -7.65 10.45 6.38
CA PHE A 23 -7.99 9.11 5.92
C PHE A 23 -9.45 8.78 6.20
N GLU A 24 -10.00 7.94 5.35
CA GLU A 24 -11.22 7.19 5.62
C GLU A 24 -10.78 5.76 5.87
N GLU A 25 -11.10 5.23 7.06
CA GLU A 25 -10.45 4.05 7.63
C GLU A 25 -11.50 3.10 8.21
N TYR A 26 -11.35 1.81 7.92
CA TYR A 26 -12.26 0.75 8.34
C TYR A 26 -11.47 -0.49 8.76
N LEU A 27 -11.93 -1.19 9.80
CA LEU A 27 -11.62 -2.60 10.00
C LEU A 27 -12.76 -3.43 9.41
N LEU A 28 -12.46 -4.24 8.41
CA LEU A 28 -13.43 -5.05 7.67
C LEU A 28 -13.09 -6.53 7.78
N GLU A 29 -14.01 -7.30 8.34
CA GLU A 29 -13.91 -8.76 8.45
C GLU A 29 -14.89 -9.44 7.47
N ASP A 30 -14.58 -10.69 7.09
CA ASP A 30 -15.37 -11.52 6.17
C ASP A 30 -15.73 -10.79 4.86
N VAL A 31 -14.73 -10.16 4.24
CA VAL A 31 -14.86 -9.48 2.95
C VAL A 31 -14.86 -10.51 1.82
N SER A 32 -15.95 -10.57 1.06
CA SER A 32 -16.04 -11.42 -0.14
C SER A 32 -15.18 -10.89 -1.29
N GLU A 33 -14.88 -11.74 -2.28
CA GLU A 33 -14.09 -11.33 -3.47
C GLU A 33 -14.70 -10.13 -4.20
N THR A 34 -16.03 -10.11 -4.36
CA THR A 34 -16.74 -9.01 -5.03
C THR A 34 -16.67 -7.71 -4.22
N GLU A 35 -16.81 -7.78 -2.89
CA GLU A 35 -16.66 -6.61 -2.02
C GLU A 35 -15.21 -6.10 -2.03
N PHE A 36 -14.24 -7.01 -2.02
CA PHE A 36 -12.83 -6.67 -2.10
C PHE A 36 -12.50 -5.94 -3.41
N GLU A 37 -12.97 -6.47 -4.55
CA GLU A 37 -12.79 -5.83 -5.85
C GLU A 37 -13.46 -4.45 -5.88
N TYR A 38 -14.66 -4.31 -5.32
CA TYR A 38 -15.36 -3.03 -5.19
C TYR A 38 -14.57 -2.01 -4.36
N LEU A 39 -14.06 -2.40 -3.19
CA LEU A 39 -13.24 -1.55 -2.33
C LEU A 39 -11.97 -1.08 -3.06
N LEU A 40 -11.29 -1.99 -3.76
CA LEU A 40 -10.12 -1.67 -4.57
C LEU A 40 -10.49 -0.72 -5.72
N ALA A 41 -11.59 -0.95 -6.44
CA ALA A 41 -12.05 -0.09 -7.52
C ALA A 41 -12.33 1.34 -7.03
N HIS A 42 -12.78 1.49 -5.77
CA HIS A 42 -13.00 2.78 -5.11
C HIS A 42 -11.79 3.34 -4.35
N GLY A 43 -10.62 2.76 -4.57
CA GLY A 43 -9.36 3.32 -4.11
C GLY A 43 -9.01 3.05 -2.66
N MET A 44 -9.72 2.12 -2.02
CA MET A 44 -9.27 1.56 -0.76
C MET A 44 -7.94 0.83 -0.97
N ARG A 45 -7.05 1.02 0.00
CA ARG A 45 -5.83 0.26 0.23
C ARG A 45 -6.06 -0.60 1.46
N HIS A 46 -5.31 -1.67 1.64
CA HIS A 46 -5.49 -2.51 2.82
C HIS A 46 -4.18 -3.09 3.36
N PHE A 47 -4.20 -3.43 4.64
CA PHE A 47 -3.18 -4.21 5.33
C PHE A 47 -3.89 -5.22 6.24
N GLY A 48 -3.95 -6.49 5.82
CA GLY A 48 -4.89 -7.44 6.42
C GLY A 48 -6.32 -6.92 6.31
N ASP A 49 -7.04 -6.94 7.43
CA ASP A 49 -8.44 -6.50 7.57
C ASP A 49 -8.58 -4.98 7.73
N TYR A 50 -7.46 -4.24 7.78
CA TYR A 50 -7.46 -2.79 7.85
C TYR A 50 -7.53 -2.17 6.46
N PHE A 51 -8.61 -1.46 6.14
CA PHE A 51 -8.83 -0.77 4.88
C PHE A 51 -8.80 0.74 5.06
N PHE A 52 -8.06 1.45 4.20
CA PHE A 52 -7.92 2.90 4.29
C PHE A 52 -7.76 3.57 2.93
N ARG A 53 -8.18 4.83 2.80
CA ARG A 53 -7.84 5.69 1.66
C ARG A 53 -7.76 7.16 2.07
N PRO A 54 -6.93 7.98 1.39
CA PRO A 54 -7.01 9.43 1.58
C PRO A 54 -8.39 9.97 1.14
N ARG A 55 -9.05 10.71 2.01
CA ARG A 55 -10.35 11.36 1.75
C ARG A 55 -10.35 12.80 2.27
N CYS A 56 -9.49 13.62 1.71
CA CYS A 56 -9.46 15.05 1.99
C CYS A 56 -10.77 15.72 1.54
N GLN A 57 -11.31 16.67 2.33
CA GLN A 57 -12.60 17.30 2.04
C GLN A 57 -12.68 17.93 0.64
N ASN A 58 -11.62 18.61 0.20
CA ASN A 58 -11.59 19.38 -1.06
C ASN A 58 -10.46 18.93 -2.01
N CYS A 59 -9.98 17.69 -1.90
CA CYS A 59 -8.89 17.19 -2.75
C CYS A 59 -9.16 15.76 -3.22
N TYR A 60 -9.03 15.54 -4.53
CA TYR A 60 -9.27 14.25 -5.20
C TYR A 60 -8.06 13.76 -6.01
N LEU A 61 -6.87 14.31 -5.73
CA LEU A 61 -5.65 14.01 -6.48
C LEU A 61 -5.01 12.66 -6.10
N CYS A 62 -5.44 12.05 -4.99
CA CYS A 62 -5.00 10.72 -4.58
C CYS A 62 -5.73 9.65 -5.41
N ILE A 63 -5.29 9.46 -6.65
CA ILE A 63 -5.90 8.52 -7.59
C ILE A 63 -5.17 7.16 -7.52
N PRO A 64 -5.88 6.04 -7.34
CA PRO A 64 -5.28 4.71 -7.42
C PRO A 64 -4.72 4.46 -8.82
N ILE A 65 -3.44 4.11 -8.90
CA ILE A 65 -2.83 3.66 -10.15
C ILE A 65 -3.20 2.19 -10.36
N ARG A 66 -3.72 1.87 -11.55
CA ARG A 66 -4.03 0.51 -11.97
C ARG A 66 -3.28 0.22 -13.28
N VAL A 67 -2.71 -0.98 -13.39
CA VAL A 67 -2.11 -1.46 -14.63
C VAL A 67 -3.10 -2.39 -15.29
N ARG A 68 -3.51 -2.08 -16.51
CA ARG A 68 -4.35 -2.97 -17.33
C ARG A 68 -3.50 -4.12 -17.83
N ILE A 69 -3.52 -5.25 -17.11
CA ILE A 69 -2.63 -6.39 -17.39
C ILE A 69 -2.76 -6.89 -18.83
N ASN A 70 -4.00 -6.99 -19.35
CA ASN A 70 -4.25 -7.47 -20.71
C ASN A 70 -3.70 -6.54 -21.82
N GLU A 71 -3.51 -5.25 -21.50
CA GLU A 71 -2.98 -4.26 -22.44
C GLU A 71 -1.50 -3.92 -22.15
N PHE A 72 -0.93 -4.42 -21.05
CA PHE A 72 0.39 -4.03 -20.58
C PHE A 72 1.48 -4.50 -21.54
N LYS A 73 2.31 -3.55 -21.98
CA LYS A 73 3.53 -3.81 -22.75
C LYS A 73 4.70 -3.12 -22.09
N MET A 74 5.77 -3.87 -21.82
CA MET A 74 6.97 -3.30 -21.21
C MET A 74 7.61 -2.24 -22.11
N THR A 75 7.86 -1.07 -21.54
CA THR A 75 8.65 0.01 -22.16
C THR A 75 10.13 -0.39 -22.29
N ARG A 76 10.89 0.33 -23.13
CA ARG A 76 12.34 0.10 -23.28
C ARG A 76 13.09 0.18 -21.93
N ASN A 77 12.71 1.12 -21.08
CA ASN A 77 13.33 1.30 -19.77
C ASN A 77 13.01 0.14 -18.82
N GLN A 78 11.77 -0.34 -18.81
CA GLN A 78 11.38 -1.52 -18.03
C GLN A 78 12.10 -2.79 -18.48
N LYS A 79 12.25 -2.99 -19.79
CA LYS A 79 13.04 -4.11 -20.33
C LYS A 79 14.50 -4.04 -19.89
N ARG A 80 15.12 -2.86 -19.94
CA ARG A 80 16.50 -2.64 -19.47
C ARG A 80 16.63 -2.95 -17.97
N ALA A 81 15.69 -2.49 -17.16
CA ALA A 81 15.66 -2.78 -15.72
C ALA A 81 15.51 -4.29 -15.44
N LEU A 82 14.65 -4.97 -16.19
CA LEU A 82 14.50 -6.43 -16.08
C LEU A 82 15.80 -7.15 -16.40
N THR A 83 16.55 -6.72 -17.42
CA THR A 83 17.86 -7.30 -17.76
C THR A 83 18.89 -7.13 -16.64
N SER A 84 18.91 -5.98 -15.94
CA SER A 84 19.81 -5.80 -14.79
C SER A 84 19.46 -6.68 -13.60
N CYS A 85 18.22 -7.18 -13.53
CA CYS A 85 17.73 -8.06 -12.48
C CYS A 85 17.82 -9.56 -12.85
N LYS A 86 18.59 -9.94 -13.89
CA LYS A 86 18.65 -11.32 -14.39
C LYS A 86 18.99 -12.39 -13.35
N ASP A 87 19.74 -12.01 -12.30
CA ASP A 87 20.19 -12.92 -11.24
C ASP A 87 19.19 -12.96 -10.05
N ILE A 88 18.12 -12.16 -10.11
CA ILE A 88 17.07 -12.12 -9.10
C ILE A 88 16.03 -13.20 -9.42
N LYS A 89 15.71 -14.03 -8.43
CA LYS A 89 14.66 -15.06 -8.53
C LYS A 89 13.44 -14.61 -7.75
N MET A 90 12.27 -14.65 -8.39
CA MET A 90 10.98 -14.44 -7.74
C MET A 90 10.37 -15.78 -7.34
N LYS A 91 9.85 -15.88 -6.12
CA LYS A 91 9.06 -17.01 -5.62
C LYS A 91 7.74 -16.50 -5.08
N ILE A 92 6.64 -17.16 -5.43
CA ILE A 92 5.30 -16.88 -4.93
C ILE A 92 4.92 -18.04 -4.01
N GLY A 93 4.39 -17.73 -2.83
CA GLY A 93 3.97 -18.71 -1.84
C GLY A 93 3.51 -18.01 -0.56
N ASP A 94 3.14 -18.79 0.43
CA ASP A 94 2.63 -18.26 1.70
C ASP A 94 3.67 -17.38 2.42
N PRO A 95 3.22 -16.38 3.19
CA PRO A 95 4.11 -15.57 4.00
C PRO A 95 4.74 -16.42 5.11
N VAL A 96 5.98 -16.87 4.89
CA VAL A 96 6.75 -17.64 5.87
C VAL A 96 7.82 -16.78 6.52
N TYR A 97 7.91 -16.84 7.85
CA TYR A 97 9.01 -16.26 8.63
C TYR A 97 10.34 -16.92 8.27
N THR A 98 11.40 -16.12 8.13
CA THR A 98 12.77 -16.59 8.06
C THR A 98 13.67 -15.55 8.74
N GLU A 99 14.72 -16.00 9.40
CA GLU A 99 15.72 -15.12 10.02
C GLU A 99 16.29 -14.08 9.03
N GLU A 100 16.52 -14.50 7.78
CA GLU A 100 17.02 -13.61 6.72
C GLU A 100 16.08 -12.44 6.44
N LYS A 101 14.78 -12.71 6.23
CA LYS A 101 13.75 -11.68 6.03
C LYS A 101 13.66 -10.73 7.23
N PHE A 102 13.74 -11.25 8.45
CA PHE A 102 13.69 -10.42 9.65
C PHE A 102 14.91 -9.51 9.76
N ARG A 103 16.11 -10.02 9.47
CA ARG A 103 17.32 -9.21 9.44
C ARG A 103 17.26 -8.10 8.39
N LEU A 104 16.74 -8.40 7.19
CA LEU A 104 16.50 -7.39 6.15
C LEU A 104 15.56 -6.28 6.62
N TYR A 105 14.50 -6.64 7.34
CA TYR A 105 13.58 -5.67 7.96
C TYR A 105 14.31 -4.75 8.96
N LEU A 106 15.12 -5.32 9.87
CA LEU A 106 15.90 -4.53 10.83
C LEU A 106 16.86 -3.56 10.12
N THR A 107 17.60 -4.01 9.10
CA THR A 107 18.48 -3.14 8.31
C THR A 107 17.72 -2.03 7.58
N HIS A 108 16.52 -2.32 7.04
CA HIS A 108 15.71 -1.29 6.38
C HIS A 108 15.23 -0.22 7.36
N LYS A 109 14.86 -0.64 8.58
CA LYS A 109 14.34 0.22 9.63
C LYS A 109 15.36 1.27 10.10
N GLU A 110 16.65 0.93 10.15
CA GLU A 110 17.73 1.88 10.48
C GLU A 110 17.75 3.13 9.57
N ARG A 111 17.16 3.07 8.37
CA ARG A 111 17.02 4.23 7.49
C ARG A 111 16.06 5.29 8.04
N PHE A 112 15.12 4.90 8.89
CA PHE A 112 14.06 5.76 9.43
C PHE A 112 14.28 6.02 10.91
N ASN A 113 15.39 6.70 11.24
CA ASN A 113 15.81 7.07 12.60
C ASN A 113 14.74 7.82 13.44
N SER A 114 13.67 8.33 12.82
CA SER A 114 12.58 9.04 13.49
C SER A 114 11.50 8.14 14.09
N LEU A 115 11.55 6.83 13.83
CA LEU A 115 10.67 5.84 14.43
C LEU A 115 11.45 5.10 15.52
N GLN A 116 11.74 5.79 16.64
CA GLN A 116 12.04 5.07 17.88
C GLN A 116 10.77 4.31 18.25
N ASP A 117 10.87 2.99 18.41
CA ASP A 117 9.72 2.12 18.61
C ASP A 117 8.92 2.51 19.86
N ASP A 118 7.59 2.64 19.70
CA ASP A 118 6.59 2.59 20.77
C ASP A 118 6.15 1.13 21.06
N VAL A 119 7.04 0.15 20.88
CA VAL A 119 6.78 -1.26 21.24
C VAL A 119 7.57 -1.65 22.48
#